data_AF-A0A9D9HG82-F1
#
_entry.id   AF-A0A9D9HG82-F1
#
_cell.length_a   1.000
_cell.length_b   1.000
_cell.length_c   1.000
_cell.angle_alpha   90.00
_cell.angle_beta   90.00
_cell.angle_gamma   90.00
#
_symmetry.space_group_name_H-M   'P 1'
#
loop_
_entity.id
_entity.type
_entity.pdbx_description
1 polymer ?
#
loop_
_entity_poly.entity_id
_entity_poly.type
_entity_poly.pdbx_seq_one_letter_code
_entity_poly.pdbx_strand_id
1 'polypeptide(L)'
;MLNPAQEIRARFGNVRRARGCWLYTEKNVRLLDLFLDAGAAVLGRRAGRAKLALKNALDRGLCGGMPVRLEQNLSRAACALTGTGKSAVWFPSQACAGNFCAEHGLHTAEWRPWLFAGDTWPSGAACGTEHPPVTVLSAPFPWGGAPDFSGVVAVFPETAGILLPESSAPPCLLAAITRALVELRRALPLFRDEDFAALLPANRDFPWERKGAWLFLRGGEIPQDRYQSFFCRCLDRGFLISPDPAIPSVLPLPCTVSPQERKSLRSALSGLPDW
;
A
#
# COMPACT_ATOMS: atom_id res chain seq x y z
N MET A 1 15.98 -10.21 7.42
CA MET A 1 14.59 -9.76 7.21
C MET A 1 13.67 -10.96 7.36
N LEU A 2 12.63 -10.84 8.18
CA LEU A 2 11.61 -11.88 8.34
C LEU A 2 10.88 -12.14 7.02
N ASN A 3 10.71 -13.40 6.64
CA ASN A 3 9.90 -13.76 5.49
C ASN A 3 8.49 -14.15 5.95
N PRO A 4 7.47 -13.26 5.82
CA PRO A 4 6.13 -13.54 6.33
C PRO A 4 5.49 -14.79 5.69
N ALA A 5 5.83 -15.11 4.44
CA ALA A 5 5.30 -16.29 3.76
C ALA A 5 5.81 -17.60 4.40
N GLN A 6 7.07 -17.62 4.85
CA GLN A 6 7.63 -18.77 5.56
C GLN A 6 6.99 -18.93 6.94
N GLU A 7 6.84 -17.85 7.70
CA GLU A 7 6.21 -17.86 9.04
C GLU A 7 4.74 -18.30 8.99
N ILE A 8 3.98 -17.83 7.99
CA ILE A 8 2.59 -18.25 7.75
C ILE A 8 2.56 -19.74 7.39
N ARG A 9 3.40 -20.18 6.45
CA ARG A 9 3.42 -21.58 6.00
C ARG A 9 3.73 -22.53 7.16
N ALA A 10 4.72 -22.20 7.99
CA ALA A 10 5.11 -23.02 9.13
C ALA A 10 3.96 -23.18 10.13
N ARG A 11 3.27 -22.09 10.48
CA ARG A 11 2.19 -22.10 11.48
C ARG A 11 0.88 -22.65 10.95
N PHE A 12 0.46 -22.21 9.76
CA PHE A 12 -0.91 -22.35 9.29
C PHE A 12 -1.06 -23.11 7.96
N GLY A 13 0.05 -23.56 7.36
CA GLY A 13 0.05 -24.13 6.01
C GLY A 13 -0.08 -23.06 4.94
N ASN A 14 -0.37 -23.47 3.70
CA ASN A 14 -0.49 -22.51 2.60
C ASN A 14 -1.75 -21.63 2.74
N VAL A 15 -1.69 -20.43 2.17
CA VAL A 15 -2.87 -19.57 2.00
C VAL A 15 -3.69 -20.09 0.82
N ARG A 16 -4.90 -20.58 1.09
CA ARG A 16 -5.84 -21.08 0.09
C ARG A 16 -6.60 -19.96 -0.60
N ARG A 17 -6.87 -18.88 0.12
CA ARG A 17 -7.69 -17.76 -0.36
C ARG A 17 -7.33 -16.48 0.36
N ALA A 18 -7.51 -15.38 -0.35
CA ALA A 18 -7.43 -14.03 0.16
C ALA A 18 -8.69 -13.23 -0.24
N ARG A 19 -9.29 -12.51 0.71
CA ARG A 19 -10.46 -11.64 0.45
C ARG A 19 -10.56 -10.52 1.48
N GLY A 20 -10.74 -9.28 1.03
CA GLY A 20 -10.72 -8.12 1.94
C GLY A 20 -9.39 -8.07 2.68
N CYS A 21 -9.44 -7.83 3.98
CA CYS A 21 -8.28 -7.92 4.87
C CYS A 21 -8.04 -9.33 5.43
N TRP A 22 -8.58 -10.40 4.83
CA TRP A 22 -8.47 -11.75 5.38
C TRP A 22 -7.66 -12.69 4.50
N LEU A 23 -6.79 -13.46 5.15
CA LEU A 23 -6.13 -14.65 4.59
C LEU A 23 -6.74 -15.91 5.18
N TYR A 24 -7.06 -16.88 4.33
CA TYR A 24 -7.65 -18.15 4.70
C TYR A 24 -6.61 -19.25 4.43
N THR A 25 -6.24 -19.97 5.49
CA THR A 25 -5.13 -20.94 5.47
C THR A 25 -5.62 -22.38 5.35
N GLU A 26 -4.72 -23.31 5.04
CA GLU A 26 -5.00 -24.75 4.97
C GLU A 26 -5.43 -25.34 6.32
N LYS A 27 -4.85 -24.86 7.43
CA LYS A 27 -5.24 -25.27 8.79
C LYS A 27 -6.54 -24.61 9.28
N ASN A 28 -7.33 -24.03 8.37
CA ASN A 28 -8.60 -23.34 8.67
C ASN A 28 -8.48 -22.18 9.67
N VAL A 29 -7.28 -21.62 9.84
CA VAL A 29 -7.07 -20.38 10.60
C VAL A 29 -7.25 -19.20 9.66
N ARG A 30 -8.04 -18.22 10.09
CA ARG A 30 -8.26 -16.97 9.36
C ARG A 30 -7.38 -15.88 9.97
N LEU A 31 -6.49 -15.30 9.18
CA LEU A 31 -5.59 -14.23 9.61
C LEU A 31 -6.11 -12.87 9.16
N LEU A 32 -6.17 -11.90 10.07
CA LEU A 32 -6.39 -10.49 9.74
C LEU A 32 -5.08 -9.92 9.20
N ASP A 33 -5.08 -9.58 7.92
CA ASP A 33 -3.96 -9.01 7.19
C ASP A 33 -3.94 -7.50 7.36
N LEU A 34 -3.01 -7.04 8.20
CA LEU A 34 -2.65 -5.64 8.40
C LEU A 34 -1.38 -5.27 7.64
N PHE A 35 -0.71 -6.22 6.99
CA PHE A 35 0.43 -5.92 6.12
C PHE A 35 -0.08 -5.40 4.77
N LEU A 36 -1.12 -6.03 4.22
CA LEU A 36 -1.76 -5.68 2.95
C LEU A 36 -0.75 -5.40 1.82
N ASP A 37 0.32 -6.20 1.78
CA ASP A 37 1.44 -6.07 0.83
C ASP A 37 2.02 -4.63 0.83
N ALA A 38 2.39 -4.12 2.00
CA ALA A 38 2.87 -2.75 2.25
C ALA A 38 1.89 -1.64 1.80
N GLY A 39 0.60 -1.97 1.68
CA GLY A 39 -0.44 -1.06 1.19
C GLY A 39 -0.81 -1.24 -0.28
N ALA A 40 -0.14 -2.11 -1.05
CA ALA A 40 -0.59 -2.44 -2.40
C ALA A 40 -1.99 -3.09 -2.39
N ALA A 41 -2.39 -3.73 -1.30
CA ALA A 41 -3.74 -4.26 -1.08
C ALA A 41 -4.61 -3.39 -0.16
N VAL A 42 -4.37 -2.06 -0.07
CA VAL A 42 -5.08 -1.14 0.86
C VAL A 42 -6.61 -1.16 0.73
N LEU A 43 -7.15 -1.42 -0.46
CA LEU A 43 -8.61 -1.58 -0.67
C LEU A 43 -9.14 -2.94 -0.23
N GLY A 44 -8.27 -3.83 0.23
CA GLY A 44 -8.53 -5.23 0.48
C GLY A 44 -8.18 -6.12 -0.72
N ARG A 45 -7.82 -7.36 -0.42
CA ARG A 45 -7.54 -8.40 -1.42
C ARG A 45 -8.81 -8.74 -2.19
N ARG A 46 -8.71 -8.81 -3.52
CA ARG A 46 -9.87 -9.03 -4.43
C ARG A 46 -10.95 -7.93 -4.28
N ALA A 47 -10.56 -6.72 -3.91
CA ALA A 47 -11.48 -5.58 -3.96
C ALA A 47 -11.73 -5.13 -5.40
N GLY A 48 -12.92 -4.57 -5.62
CA GLY A 48 -13.26 -3.87 -6.86
C GLY A 48 -13.19 -4.72 -8.13
N ARG A 49 -12.89 -4.05 -9.25
CA ARG A 49 -12.90 -4.59 -10.61
C ARG A 49 -11.52 -4.60 -11.27
N ALA A 50 -10.44 -4.27 -10.55
CA ALA A 50 -9.08 -4.32 -11.09
C ALA A 50 -8.69 -5.68 -11.69
N LYS A 51 -9.02 -6.80 -11.02
CA LYS A 51 -8.80 -8.15 -11.55
C LYS A 51 -9.63 -8.45 -12.80
N LEU A 52 -10.84 -7.89 -12.90
CA LEU A 52 -11.67 -8.02 -14.10
C LEU A 52 -11.08 -7.21 -15.25
N ALA A 53 -10.58 -6.01 -14.99
CA ALA A 53 -9.90 -5.20 -15.99
C ALA A 53 -8.64 -5.89 -16.54
N LEU A 54 -7.85 -6.55 -15.66
CA LEU A 54 -6.74 -7.40 -16.07
C LEU A 54 -7.21 -8.51 -17.02
N LYS A 55 -8.17 -9.32 -16.59
CA LYS A 55 -8.72 -10.43 -17.41
C LYS A 55 -9.22 -9.96 -18.76
N ASN A 56 -10.05 -8.92 -18.78
CA ASN A 56 -10.57 -8.35 -20.03
C ASN A 56 -9.45 -7.83 -20.95
N ALA A 57 -8.34 -7.32 -20.39
CA ALA A 57 -7.20 -6.90 -21.20
C ALA A 57 -6.43 -8.11 -21.78
N LEU A 58 -6.26 -9.17 -20.98
CA LEU A 58 -5.69 -10.45 -21.45
C LEU A 58 -6.55 -11.07 -22.56
N ASP A 59 -7.87 -11.12 -22.37
CA ASP A 59 -8.82 -11.68 -23.34
C ASP A 59 -8.81 -10.91 -24.68
N ARG A 60 -8.39 -9.64 -24.66
CA ARG A 60 -8.20 -8.80 -25.85
C ARG A 60 -6.79 -8.90 -26.44
N GLY A 61 -5.91 -9.74 -25.90
CA GLY A 61 -4.53 -9.90 -26.35
C GLY A 61 -3.60 -8.73 -26.00
N LEU A 62 -3.97 -7.87 -25.05
CA LEU A 62 -3.17 -6.69 -24.67
C LEU A 62 -2.00 -7.08 -23.74
N CYS A 63 -1.07 -7.88 -24.25
CA CYS A 63 0.10 -8.36 -23.51
C CYS A 63 1.44 -7.94 -24.13
N GLY A 64 1.44 -7.49 -25.39
CA GLY A 64 2.65 -7.08 -26.11
C GLY A 64 2.99 -5.59 -25.98
N GLY A 65 4.14 -5.18 -26.51
CA GLY A 65 4.64 -3.79 -26.47
C GLY A 65 4.05 -2.85 -27.52
N MET A 66 2.82 -3.11 -27.99
CA MET A 66 2.17 -2.24 -28.98
C MET A 66 1.63 -0.97 -28.30
N PRO A 67 1.65 0.19 -29.00
CA PRO A 67 1.16 1.43 -28.42
C PRO A 67 -0.33 1.33 -28.10
N VAL A 68 -0.66 1.55 -26.82
CA VAL A 68 -2.03 1.51 -26.31
C VAL A 68 -2.33 2.76 -25.50
N ARG A 69 -3.61 3.15 -25.42
CA ARG A 69 -4.05 4.33 -24.64
C ARG A 69 -3.93 4.14 -23.10
N LEU A 70 -3.34 3.05 -22.64
CA LEU A 70 -3.30 2.70 -21.21
C LEU A 70 -2.36 3.59 -20.40
N GLU A 71 -1.27 4.07 -20.99
CA GLU A 71 -0.38 5.06 -20.36
C GLU A 71 -1.10 6.39 -20.07
N GLN A 72 -1.86 6.87 -21.06
CA GLN A 72 -2.66 8.07 -20.90
C GLN A 72 -3.76 7.89 -19.85
N ASN A 73 -4.38 6.71 -19.82
CA ASN A 73 -5.40 6.41 -18.83
C ASN A 73 -4.81 6.28 -17.41
N LEU A 74 -3.63 5.68 -17.28
CA LEU A 74 -2.87 5.63 -16.03
C LEU A 74 -2.58 7.04 -15.53
N SER A 75 -1.99 7.88 -16.39
CA SER A 75 -1.68 9.29 -16.08
C SER A 75 -2.93 10.03 -15.60
N ARG A 76 -4.04 9.96 -16.35
CA ARG A 76 -5.30 10.60 -15.94
C ARG A 76 -5.81 10.09 -14.59
N ALA A 77 -5.76 8.78 -14.36
CA ALA A 77 -6.26 8.18 -13.12
C ALA A 77 -5.39 8.56 -11.92
N ALA A 78 -4.07 8.56 -12.09
CA ALA A 78 -3.10 8.90 -11.05
C ALA A 78 -3.15 10.38 -10.70
N CYS A 79 -3.10 11.28 -11.70
CA CYS A 79 -3.22 12.72 -11.47
C CYS A 79 -4.57 13.11 -10.84
N ALA A 80 -5.66 12.47 -11.26
CA ALA A 80 -6.97 12.70 -10.64
C ALA A 80 -7.06 12.16 -9.20
N LEU A 81 -6.25 11.18 -8.83
CA LEU A 81 -6.19 10.62 -7.48
C LEU A 81 -5.34 11.50 -6.55
N THR A 82 -4.15 11.92 -7.00
CA THR A 82 -3.23 12.71 -6.18
C THR A 82 -3.57 14.20 -6.18
N GLY A 83 -4.32 14.66 -7.18
CA GLY A 83 -4.57 16.10 -7.39
C GLY A 83 -3.35 16.85 -7.92
N THR A 84 -2.30 16.13 -8.34
CA THR A 84 -1.00 16.69 -8.73
C THR A 84 -0.50 16.12 -10.05
N GLY A 85 0.41 16.87 -10.69
CA GLY A 85 1.14 16.44 -11.86
C GLY A 85 0.34 16.34 -13.15
N LYS A 86 1.02 15.91 -14.22
CA LYS A 86 0.47 15.85 -15.58
C LYS A 86 0.61 14.46 -16.22
N SER A 87 1.68 13.76 -15.84
CA SER A 87 2.04 12.46 -16.41
C SER A 87 2.34 11.49 -15.27
N ALA A 88 2.01 10.21 -15.46
CA ALA A 88 2.37 9.16 -14.53
C ALA A 88 2.97 7.96 -15.25
N VAL A 89 3.97 7.36 -14.62
CA VAL A 89 4.69 6.18 -15.12
C VAL A 89 4.68 5.11 -14.05
N TRP A 90 4.52 3.85 -14.45
CA TRP A 90 4.68 2.72 -13.55
C TRP A 90 6.12 2.21 -13.52
N PHE A 91 6.63 1.97 -12.31
CA PHE A 91 7.92 1.38 -12.04
C PHE A 91 7.78 0.05 -11.28
N PRO A 92 8.68 -0.92 -11.46
CA PRO A 92 8.60 -2.21 -10.78
C PRO A 92 8.76 -2.14 -9.27
N SER A 93 9.42 -1.10 -8.76
CA SER A 93 9.67 -0.89 -7.34
C SER A 93 9.87 0.59 -7.02
N GLN A 94 9.75 0.93 -5.73
CA GLN A 94 10.10 2.25 -5.24
C GLN A 94 11.57 2.60 -5.48
N ALA A 95 12.48 1.63 -5.40
CA ALA A 95 13.88 1.82 -5.72
C ALA A 95 14.11 2.17 -7.20
N CYS A 96 13.40 1.53 -8.14
CA CYS A 96 13.50 1.87 -9.56
C CYS A 96 13.03 3.30 -9.83
N ALA A 97 11.90 3.70 -9.25
CA ALA A 97 11.39 5.07 -9.37
C ALA A 97 12.36 6.08 -8.73
N GLY A 98 12.91 5.76 -7.56
CA GLY A 98 13.87 6.60 -6.84
C GLY A 98 15.17 6.80 -7.62
N ASN A 99 15.75 5.73 -8.16
CA ASN A 99 16.98 5.81 -8.97
C ASN A 99 16.76 6.67 -10.22
N PHE A 100 15.66 6.45 -10.94
CA PHE A 100 15.30 7.26 -12.10
C PHE A 100 15.16 8.74 -11.71
N CYS A 101 14.46 9.05 -10.62
CA CYS A 101 14.31 10.44 -10.18
C CYS A 101 15.67 11.05 -9.78
N ALA A 102 16.52 10.32 -9.06
CA ALA A 102 17.83 10.79 -8.63
C ALA A 102 18.78 11.08 -9.81
N GLU A 103 18.80 10.22 -10.83
CA GLU A 103 19.58 10.43 -12.06
C GLU A 103 19.19 11.72 -12.80
N HIS A 104 17.95 12.17 -12.62
CA HIS A 104 17.40 13.39 -13.21
C HIS A 104 17.31 14.57 -12.23
N GLY A 105 17.91 14.48 -11.04
CA GLY A 105 17.90 15.56 -10.04
C GLY A 105 16.52 15.84 -9.44
N LEU A 106 15.59 14.89 -9.52
CA LEU A 106 14.24 15.00 -8.98
C LEU A 106 14.14 14.33 -7.60
N HIS A 107 13.34 14.94 -6.72
CA HIS A 107 13.01 14.36 -5.42
C HIS A 107 11.67 13.62 -5.47
N THR A 108 11.56 12.53 -4.71
CA THR A 108 10.34 11.74 -4.58
C THR A 108 9.66 11.97 -3.24
N ALA A 109 8.34 11.99 -3.22
CA ALA A 109 7.53 11.99 -1.99
C ALA A 109 6.50 10.85 -2.03
N GLU A 110 6.40 10.07 -0.95
CA GLU A 110 5.56 8.87 -0.92
C GLU A 110 4.11 9.18 -0.52
N TRP A 111 3.17 8.98 -1.44
CA TRP A 111 1.75 9.18 -1.25
C TRP A 111 1.06 7.92 -0.75
N ARG A 112 0.31 8.10 0.35
CA ARG A 112 -0.43 7.05 1.03
C ARG A 112 -1.89 7.49 1.23
N PRO A 113 -2.89 6.69 0.81
CA PRO A 113 -4.30 7.04 1.00
C PRO A 113 -4.65 7.14 2.48
N TRP A 114 -5.47 8.13 2.85
CA TRP A 114 -5.87 8.42 4.22
C TRP A 114 -4.71 8.70 5.19
N LEU A 115 -3.51 9.03 4.74
CA LEU A 115 -2.42 9.38 5.67
C LEU A 115 -2.63 10.77 6.31
N PHE A 116 -3.13 11.73 5.55
CA PHE A 116 -3.37 13.10 5.99
C PHE A 116 -4.87 13.34 6.19
N ALA A 117 -5.24 13.83 7.36
CA ALA A 117 -6.62 14.18 7.69
C ALA A 117 -6.95 15.55 7.08
N GLY A 118 -7.47 15.57 5.86
CA GLY A 118 -8.02 16.79 5.26
C GLY A 118 -7.01 17.80 4.68
N ASP A 119 -5.70 17.58 4.81
CA ASP A 119 -4.69 18.49 4.28
C ASP A 119 -4.32 18.18 2.82
N THR A 120 -4.17 19.24 2.03
CA THR A 120 -3.56 19.20 0.70
C THR A 120 -2.21 18.50 0.77
N TRP A 121 -2.06 17.45 -0.03
CA TRP A 121 -0.77 16.84 -0.36
C TRP A 121 0.30 17.93 -0.55
N PRO A 122 1.52 17.80 0.04
CA PRO A 122 2.48 18.88 0.06
C PRO A 122 2.70 19.44 -1.34
N SER A 123 2.27 20.69 -1.53
CA SER A 123 2.70 21.50 -2.67
C SER A 123 4.22 21.70 -2.58
N GLY A 124 4.91 21.89 -3.71
CA GLY A 124 6.37 22.06 -3.75
C GLY A 124 6.92 23.12 -2.79
N ALA A 125 6.09 24.11 -2.39
CA ALA A 125 6.43 25.13 -1.41
C ALA A 125 6.76 24.59 -0.01
N ALA A 126 6.22 23.42 0.39
CA ALA A 126 6.52 22.80 1.68
C ALA A 126 7.86 22.06 1.71
N CYS A 127 8.44 21.75 0.54
CA CYS A 127 9.65 20.95 0.41
C CYS A 127 10.92 21.77 0.12
N GLY A 128 10.85 23.11 0.06
CA GLY A 128 12.03 23.98 -0.10
C GLY A 128 12.83 23.74 -1.38
N THR A 129 12.21 23.18 -2.43
CA THR A 129 12.84 22.76 -3.69
C THR A 129 12.32 23.58 -4.86
N GLU A 130 13.16 23.76 -5.91
CA GLU A 130 12.79 24.50 -7.13
C GLU A 130 11.62 23.85 -7.90
N HIS A 131 11.38 22.55 -7.68
CA HIS A 131 10.30 21.80 -8.29
C HIS A 131 9.52 20.99 -7.25
N PRO A 132 8.18 20.88 -7.38
CA PRO A 132 7.40 19.98 -6.54
C PRO A 132 7.90 18.54 -6.70
N PRO A 133 7.90 17.74 -5.61
CA PRO A 133 8.42 16.38 -5.67
C PRO A 133 7.54 15.48 -6.57
N VAL A 134 8.19 14.50 -7.20
CA VAL A 134 7.51 13.40 -7.89
C VAL A 134 6.72 12.61 -6.85
N THR A 135 5.41 12.51 -7.06
CA THR A 135 4.53 11.83 -6.11
C THR A 135 4.53 10.34 -6.42
N VAL A 136 5.06 9.52 -5.52
CA VAL A 136 5.18 8.07 -5.68
C VAL A 136 4.14 7.39 -4.82
N LEU A 137 3.29 6.55 -5.40
CA LEU A 137 2.32 5.76 -4.65
C LEU A 137 2.44 4.27 -4.98
N SER A 138 2.26 3.44 -3.96
CA SER A 138 2.07 2.00 -4.17
C SER A 138 0.85 1.77 -5.06
N ALA A 139 1.01 1.02 -6.15
CA ALA A 139 -0.13 0.66 -6.99
C ALA A 139 -1.13 -0.16 -6.15
N PRO A 140 -2.42 0.23 -6.05
CA PRO A 140 -3.41 -0.47 -5.22
C PRO A 140 -3.88 -1.79 -5.84
N PHE A 141 -2.95 -2.54 -6.42
CA PHE A 141 -3.11 -3.82 -7.06
C PHE A 141 -1.91 -4.69 -6.68
N PRO A 142 -2.04 -5.57 -5.67
CA PRO A 142 -0.93 -6.39 -5.21
C PRO A 142 -0.55 -7.39 -6.31
N TRP A 143 0.56 -7.09 -6.98
CA TRP A 143 1.13 -7.86 -8.09
C TRP A 143 2.60 -8.10 -7.77
N GLY A 144 3.01 -9.36 -7.62
CA GLY A 144 4.33 -9.73 -7.11
C GLY A 144 4.35 -9.98 -5.59
N GLY A 145 5.19 -10.92 -5.14
CA GLY A 145 5.41 -11.20 -3.71
C GLY A 145 6.39 -10.20 -3.08
N ALA A 146 6.20 -9.91 -1.79
CA ALA A 146 6.91 -8.97 -0.92
C ALA A 146 8.38 -8.61 -1.23
N PRO A 147 8.90 -7.51 -0.66
CA PRO A 147 8.36 -6.14 -0.55
C PRO A 147 8.89 -5.23 -1.68
N ASP A 148 9.91 -5.66 -2.42
CA ASP A 148 10.52 -4.89 -3.51
C ASP A 148 9.77 -4.99 -4.84
N PHE A 149 8.79 -5.90 -4.96
CA PHE A 149 8.09 -6.18 -6.21
C PHE A 149 6.67 -5.58 -6.30
N SER A 150 6.20 -4.88 -5.27
CA SER A 150 4.96 -4.10 -5.40
C SER A 150 5.27 -2.85 -6.21
N GLY A 151 4.96 -2.90 -7.50
CA GLY A 151 5.21 -1.77 -8.39
C GLY A 151 4.54 -0.48 -7.92
N VAL A 152 5.18 0.64 -8.22
CA VAL A 152 4.75 1.97 -7.84
C VAL A 152 4.32 2.76 -9.06
N VAL A 153 3.43 3.72 -8.86
CA VAL A 153 3.11 4.74 -9.86
C VAL A 153 3.78 6.03 -9.41
N ALA A 154 4.63 6.59 -10.26
CA ALA A 154 5.26 7.88 -10.06
C ALA A 154 4.53 8.93 -10.89
N VAL A 155 4.04 9.99 -10.24
CA VAL A 155 3.32 11.11 -10.86
C VAL A 155 4.25 12.31 -10.93
N PHE A 156 4.57 12.71 -12.15
CA PHE A 156 5.54 13.76 -12.43
C PHE A 156 4.84 15.11 -12.61
N PRO A 157 5.40 16.19 -12.01
CA PRO A 157 4.92 17.54 -12.25
C PRO A 157 5.19 17.99 -13.68
N GLU A 158 4.38 18.91 -14.20
CA GLU A 158 4.59 19.49 -15.54
C GLU A 158 5.94 20.18 -15.67
N THR A 159 6.43 20.77 -14.57
CA THR A 159 7.72 21.47 -14.49
C THR A 159 8.93 20.52 -14.50
N ALA A 160 8.74 19.20 -14.49
CA ALA A 160 9.86 18.27 -14.44
C ALA A 160 10.80 18.39 -15.65
N GLY A 161 10.29 18.83 -16.82
CA GLY A 161 11.13 19.17 -17.99
C GLY A 161 11.93 18.00 -18.58
N ILE A 162 11.69 16.77 -18.13
CA ILE A 162 12.41 15.56 -18.56
C ILE A 162 11.61 14.72 -19.54
N LEU A 163 12.32 13.94 -20.34
CA LEU A 163 11.73 12.86 -21.12
C LEU A 163 11.40 11.70 -20.16
N LEU A 164 10.11 11.38 -20.06
CA LEU A 164 9.65 10.28 -19.21
C LEU A 164 9.81 8.93 -19.92
N PRO A 165 10.22 7.87 -19.20
CA PRO A 165 10.24 6.52 -19.75
C PRO A 165 8.81 6.00 -19.92
N GLU A 166 8.65 4.99 -20.78
CA GLU A 166 7.42 4.20 -20.81
C GLU A 166 7.28 3.35 -19.55
N SER A 167 6.06 3.01 -19.19
CA SER A 167 5.85 2.10 -18.07
C SER A 167 6.42 0.73 -18.42
N SER A 168 7.23 0.18 -17.52
CA SER A 168 7.81 -1.17 -17.67
C SER A 168 6.79 -2.30 -17.50
N ALA A 169 5.53 -1.98 -17.20
CA ALA A 169 4.44 -2.94 -17.05
C ALA A 169 3.78 -3.28 -18.40
N PRO A 170 3.40 -4.55 -18.63
CA PRO A 170 2.61 -4.88 -19.80
C PRO A 170 1.25 -4.17 -19.78
N PRO A 171 0.64 -3.88 -20.96
CA PRO A 171 -0.64 -3.18 -21.05
C PRO A 171 -1.75 -3.75 -20.16
N CYS A 172 -1.87 -5.07 -20.06
CA CYS A 172 -2.88 -5.71 -19.22
C CYS A 172 -2.74 -5.35 -17.73
N LEU A 173 -1.50 -5.22 -17.23
CA LEU A 173 -1.21 -4.80 -15.86
C LEU A 173 -1.55 -3.31 -15.68
N LEU A 174 -1.21 -2.46 -16.65
CA LEU A 174 -1.61 -1.04 -16.64
C LEU A 174 -3.13 -0.86 -16.57
N ALA A 175 -3.91 -1.70 -17.28
CA ALA A 175 -5.36 -1.68 -17.19
C ALA A 175 -5.87 -2.00 -15.77
N ALA A 176 -5.24 -2.98 -15.10
CA ALA A 176 -5.57 -3.38 -13.74
C ALA A 176 -5.25 -2.25 -12.74
N ILE A 177 -4.04 -1.70 -12.82
CA ILE A 177 -3.57 -0.61 -11.95
C ILE A 177 -4.42 0.63 -12.14
N THR A 178 -4.65 1.05 -13.39
CA THR A 178 -5.52 2.20 -13.71
C THR A 178 -6.90 2.03 -13.07
N ARG A 179 -7.48 0.83 -13.19
CA ARG A 179 -8.79 0.56 -12.59
C ARG A 179 -8.74 0.63 -11.06
N ALA A 180 -7.67 0.10 -10.47
CA ALA A 180 -7.47 0.14 -9.02
C ALA A 180 -7.32 1.58 -8.50
N LEU A 181 -6.59 2.45 -9.20
CA LEU A 181 -6.47 3.88 -8.86
C LEU A 181 -7.83 4.59 -8.90
N VAL A 182 -8.65 4.33 -9.92
CA VAL A 182 -10.01 4.87 -10.02
C VAL A 182 -10.89 4.41 -8.86
N GLU A 183 -10.73 3.15 -8.42
CA GLU A 183 -11.48 2.61 -7.27
C GLU A 183 -10.97 3.17 -5.94
N LEU A 184 -9.66 3.39 -5.80
CA LEU A 184 -9.09 4.05 -4.64
C LEU A 184 -9.61 5.48 -4.51
N ARG A 185 -9.64 6.24 -5.61
CA ARG A 185 -10.19 7.60 -5.63
C ARG A 185 -11.65 7.66 -5.19
N ARG A 186 -12.44 6.65 -5.56
CA ARG A 186 -13.85 6.52 -5.13
C ARG A 186 -13.99 6.15 -3.65
N ALA A 187 -13.02 5.40 -3.11
CA ALA A 187 -13.02 4.99 -1.71
C ALA A 187 -12.53 6.10 -0.77
N LEU A 188 -11.62 6.97 -1.22
CA LEU A 188 -11.06 8.07 -0.42
C LEU A 188 -12.13 8.86 0.38
N PRO A 189 -13.22 9.38 -0.23
CA PRO A 189 -14.20 10.18 0.49
C PRO A 189 -15.13 9.37 1.41
N LEU A 190 -15.09 8.04 1.36
CA LEU A 190 -15.97 7.17 2.15
C LEU A 190 -15.49 6.93 3.57
N PHE A 191 -14.22 7.21 3.85
CA PHE A 191 -13.61 6.96 5.15
C PHE A 191 -12.83 8.19 5.60
N ARG A 192 -13.02 8.56 6.86
CA ARG A 192 -12.32 9.66 7.54
C ARG A 192 -11.44 9.12 8.66
N ASP A 193 -10.60 9.98 9.25
CA ASP A 193 -9.72 9.57 10.35
C ASP A 193 -10.51 8.97 11.52
N GLU A 194 -11.71 9.50 11.81
CA GLU A 194 -12.57 9.05 12.89
C GLU A 194 -13.02 7.59 12.71
N ASP A 195 -13.25 7.16 11.47
CA ASP A 195 -13.64 5.78 11.17
C ASP A 195 -12.50 4.81 11.49
N PHE A 196 -11.25 5.21 11.22
CA PHE A 196 -10.07 4.44 11.59
C PHE A 196 -9.76 4.53 13.09
N ALA A 197 -9.99 5.68 13.72
CA ALA A 197 -9.89 5.87 15.17
C ALA A 197 -10.84 4.93 15.93
N ALA A 198 -12.01 4.66 15.38
CA ALA A 198 -12.96 3.69 15.93
C ALA A 198 -12.43 2.24 15.91
N LEU A 199 -11.52 1.89 15.00
CA LEU A 199 -10.84 0.59 15.02
C LEU A 199 -9.75 0.56 16.09
N LEU A 200 -8.82 1.51 16.00
CA LEU A 200 -7.67 1.63 16.90
C LEU A 200 -7.52 3.11 17.30
N PRO A 201 -7.85 3.50 18.54
CA PRO A 201 -7.71 4.89 18.97
C PRO A 201 -6.24 5.32 18.97
N ALA A 202 -5.98 6.60 18.73
CA ALA A 202 -4.66 7.17 18.90
C ALA A 202 -4.38 7.30 20.41
N ASN A 203 -3.88 6.23 21.03
CA ASN A 203 -3.43 6.26 22.42
C ASN A 203 -1.90 6.23 22.47
N ARG A 204 -1.32 7.03 23.38
CA ARG A 204 0.13 7.09 23.65
C ARG A 204 0.68 5.78 24.21
N ASP A 205 -0.17 4.96 24.83
CA ASP A 205 0.23 3.69 25.43
C ASP A 205 0.42 2.56 24.40
N PHE A 206 0.10 2.81 23.11
CA PHE A 206 0.32 1.82 22.06
C PHE A 206 1.70 2.00 21.42
N PRO A 207 2.37 0.89 21.02
CA PRO A 207 3.56 0.91 20.16
C PRO A 207 3.42 1.71 18.87
N TRP A 208 2.20 2.07 18.48
CA TRP A 208 1.89 2.57 17.15
C TRP A 208 1.48 4.03 17.18
N GLU A 209 2.02 4.79 16.25
CA GLU A 209 1.53 6.09 15.83
C GLU A 209 0.57 5.85 14.66
N ARG A 210 -0.74 6.03 14.92
CA ARG A 210 -1.77 5.92 13.87
C ARG A 210 -1.91 7.26 13.15
N LYS A 211 -1.84 7.23 11.81
CA LYS A 211 -2.14 8.36 10.92
C LYS A 211 -3.16 7.89 9.89
N GLY A 212 -4.44 8.21 10.11
CA GLY A 212 -5.57 7.62 9.40
C GLY A 212 -5.53 6.10 9.37
N ALA A 213 -5.39 5.52 8.18
CA ALA A 213 -5.33 4.07 7.98
C ALA A 213 -3.97 3.44 8.35
N TRP A 214 -2.92 4.23 8.57
CA TRP A 214 -1.55 3.74 8.68
C TRP A 214 -1.09 3.64 10.13
N LEU A 215 -0.34 2.58 10.44
CA LEU A 215 0.25 2.29 11.73
C LEU A 215 1.77 2.31 11.62
N PHE A 216 2.38 3.38 12.12
CA PHE A 216 3.83 3.53 12.22
C PHE A 216 4.30 3.08 13.59
N LEU A 217 5.43 2.41 13.68
CA LEU A 217 6.00 2.03 14.98
C LEU A 217 6.57 3.29 15.66
N ARG A 218 6.18 3.56 16.92
CA ARG A 218 6.68 4.68 17.72
C ARG A 218 8.07 4.36 18.24
N GLY A 219 8.95 5.36 18.17
CA GLY A 219 10.18 5.42 18.96
C GLY A 219 11.29 4.50 18.47
N GLY A 220 12.32 5.09 17.84
CA GLY A 220 13.68 4.55 17.73
C GLY A 220 13.86 3.21 17.01
N GLU A 221 15.12 2.88 16.77
CA GLU A 221 15.53 1.59 16.18
C GLU A 221 15.19 0.46 17.16
N ILE A 222 14.06 -0.22 16.96
CA ILE A 222 13.75 -1.45 17.70
C ILE A 222 14.73 -2.53 17.22
N PRO A 223 15.45 -3.21 18.13
CA PRO A 223 16.26 -4.37 17.77
C PRO A 223 15.46 -5.38 16.96
N GLN A 224 16.04 -5.86 15.86
CA GLN A 224 15.34 -6.70 14.88
C GLN A 224 14.76 -7.99 15.49
N ASP A 225 15.46 -8.58 16.45
CA ASP A 225 15.06 -9.77 17.21
C ASP A 225 13.80 -9.54 18.07
N ARG A 226 13.72 -8.37 18.71
CA ARG A 226 12.55 -7.96 19.49
C ARG A 226 11.35 -7.71 18.60
N TYR A 227 11.53 -7.03 17.48
CA TYR A 227 10.46 -6.83 16.51
C TYR A 227 9.98 -8.17 15.92
N GLN A 228 10.91 -9.08 15.62
CA GLN A 228 10.58 -10.41 15.13
C GLN A 228 9.74 -11.21 16.13
N SER A 229 10.11 -11.15 17.42
CA SER A 229 9.33 -11.78 18.50
C SER A 229 7.92 -11.18 18.60
N PHE A 230 7.81 -9.86 18.46
CA PHE A 230 6.53 -9.14 18.43
C PHE A 230 5.67 -9.56 17.23
N PHE A 231 6.24 -9.59 16.03
CA PHE A 231 5.60 -10.06 14.80
C PHE A 231 5.05 -11.48 14.97
N CYS A 232 5.88 -12.42 15.42
CA CYS A 232 5.47 -13.81 15.64
C CYS A 232 4.30 -13.90 16.63
N ARG A 233 4.34 -13.16 17.74
CA ARG A 233 3.26 -13.15 18.73
C ARG A 233 1.95 -12.57 18.17
N CYS A 234 2.01 -11.51 17.35
CA CYS A 234 0.82 -11.00 16.66
C CYS A 234 0.26 -12.06 15.69
N LEU A 235 1.15 -12.73 14.95
CA LEU A 235 0.79 -13.76 14.00
C LEU A 235 0.14 -14.98 14.69
N ASP A 236 0.66 -15.42 15.83
CA ASP A 236 0.09 -16.49 16.66
C ASP A 236 -1.32 -16.14 17.16
N ARG A 237 -1.62 -14.84 17.33
CA ARG A 237 -2.96 -14.32 17.67
C ARG A 237 -3.86 -14.11 16.45
N GLY A 238 -3.39 -14.44 15.25
CA GLY A 238 -4.15 -14.32 14.01
C GLY A 238 -4.04 -12.96 13.31
N PHE A 239 -3.01 -12.16 13.60
CA PHE A 239 -2.79 -10.84 13.01
C PHE A 239 -1.47 -10.80 12.25
N LEU A 240 -1.54 -10.58 10.93
CA LEU A 240 -0.36 -10.37 10.10
C LEU A 240 -0.07 -8.87 10.04
N ILE A 241 0.87 -8.39 10.84
CA ILE A 241 1.41 -7.03 10.75
C ILE A 241 2.56 -6.98 9.73
N SER A 242 3.11 -5.80 9.47
CA SER A 242 4.34 -5.66 8.67
C SER A 242 5.47 -6.53 9.23
N PRO A 243 6.23 -7.25 8.39
CA PRO A 243 7.41 -8.00 8.83
C PRO A 243 8.65 -7.10 9.03
N ASP A 244 8.58 -5.84 8.63
CA ASP A 244 9.66 -4.85 8.71
C ASP A 244 9.18 -3.63 9.51
N PRO A 245 9.89 -3.22 10.59
CA PRO A 245 9.52 -2.07 11.39
C PRO A 245 9.55 -0.73 10.63
N ALA A 246 10.33 -0.62 9.55
CA ALA A 246 10.39 0.57 8.70
C ALA A 246 9.18 0.69 7.76
N ILE A 247 8.45 -0.40 7.53
CA ILE A 247 7.26 -0.42 6.68
C ILE A 247 6.02 -0.36 7.59
N PRO A 248 5.15 0.65 7.46
CA PRO A 248 3.97 0.76 8.30
C PRO A 248 2.96 -0.34 7.98
N SER A 249 2.24 -0.78 9.02
CA SER A 249 1.06 -1.63 8.83
C SER A 249 -0.15 -0.78 8.44
N VAL A 250 -1.18 -1.41 7.90
CA VAL A 250 -2.39 -0.78 7.36
C VAL A 250 -3.62 -1.33 8.07
N LEU A 251 -4.41 -0.45 8.65
CA LEU A 251 -5.72 -0.80 9.18
C LEU A 251 -6.66 -1.20 8.05
N PRO A 252 -7.48 -2.23 8.25
CA PRO A 252 -8.49 -2.61 7.28
C PRO A 252 -9.56 -1.53 7.16
N LEU A 253 -10.31 -1.54 6.06
CA LEU A 253 -11.42 -0.61 5.89
C LEU A 253 -12.44 -0.80 7.05
N PRO A 254 -12.88 0.29 7.72
CA PRO A 254 -13.69 0.23 8.95
C PRO A 254 -14.94 -0.65 8.91
N CYS A 255 -15.59 -0.75 7.74
CA CYS A 255 -16.78 -1.56 7.52
C CYS A 255 -16.52 -3.08 7.39
N THR A 256 -15.25 -3.52 7.39
CA THR A 256 -14.87 -4.92 7.14
C THR A 256 -14.59 -5.73 8.41
N VAL A 257 -14.53 -5.06 9.58
CA VAL A 257 -14.14 -5.67 10.86
C VAL A 257 -15.28 -5.52 11.88
N SER A 258 -15.71 -6.66 12.43
CA SER A 258 -16.76 -6.74 13.45
C SER A 258 -16.32 -6.15 14.80
N PRO A 259 -17.26 -5.78 15.69
CA PRO A 259 -16.92 -5.26 17.02
C PRO A 259 -16.02 -6.18 17.85
N GLN A 260 -16.24 -7.49 17.77
CA GLN A 260 -15.43 -8.47 18.50
C GLN A 260 -13.99 -8.51 17.96
N GLU A 261 -13.82 -8.48 16.64
CA GLU A 261 -12.49 -8.44 16.01
C GLU A 261 -11.76 -7.13 16.32
N ARG A 262 -12.46 -6.00 16.47
CA ARG A 262 -11.86 -4.73 16.93
C ARG A 262 -11.29 -4.86 18.34
N LYS A 263 -11.98 -5.55 19.26
CA LYS A 263 -11.48 -5.81 20.61
C LYS A 263 -10.24 -6.71 20.57
N SER A 264 -10.28 -7.78 19.77
CA SER A 264 -9.12 -8.66 19.57
C SER A 264 -7.92 -7.95 18.95
N LEU A 265 -8.15 -7.08 17.95
CA LEU A 265 -7.13 -6.25 17.32
C LEU A 265 -6.43 -5.35 18.34
N ARG A 266 -7.20 -4.62 19.15
CA ARG A 266 -6.67 -3.77 20.22
C ARG A 266 -5.83 -4.58 21.21
N SER A 267 -6.32 -5.75 21.63
CA SER A 267 -5.59 -6.63 22.54
C SER A 267 -4.31 -7.21 21.93
N ALA A 268 -4.33 -7.56 20.65
CA ALA A 268 -3.17 -8.12 19.96
C ALA A 268 -2.07 -7.09 19.72
N LEU A 269 -2.45 -5.84 19.45
CA LEU A 269 -1.54 -4.72 19.24
C LEU A 269 -1.16 -3.99 20.54
N SER A 270 -1.86 -4.25 21.64
CA SER A 270 -1.50 -3.75 22.97
C SER A 270 -0.39 -4.60 23.60
N GLY A 271 0.56 -3.93 24.26
CA GLY A 271 1.68 -4.54 24.95
C GLY A 271 2.87 -4.76 24.03
N LEU A 272 3.78 -3.79 23.95
CA LEU A 272 5.18 -4.15 23.70
C LEU A 272 5.69 -4.90 24.95
N PRO A 273 6.57 -5.90 24.83
CA PRO A 273 7.44 -6.24 25.95
C PRO A 273 8.10 -4.94 26.44
N ASP A 274 8.21 -4.72 27.76
CA ASP A 274 8.94 -3.59 28.32
C ASP A 274 10.27 -3.44 27.54
N TRP A 275 10.40 -2.35 26.80
CA TRP A 275 11.43 -2.15 25.78
C TRP A 275 12.59 -1.35 26.34
#